data_AF-A0A1V2H6A8-F1
#
_entry.id   AF-A0A1V2H6A8-F1
#
_cell.length_a   1.000
_cell.length_b   1.000
_cell.length_c   1.000
_cell.angle_alpha   90.00
_cell.angle_beta   90.00
_cell.angle_gamma   90.00
#
_symmetry.space_group_name_H-M   'P 1'
#
loop_
_entity.id
_entity.type
_entity.pdbx_description
1 polymer ?
#
loop_
_entity_poly.entity_id
_entity_poly.type
_entity_poly.pdbx_seq_one_letter_code
_entity_poly.pdbx_strand_id
1 'polypeptide(L)'
;MDPRHSNRPVLDMTPEGEFRDPAPRRGTWLDRLLVRLGGAAALVAICAAGIVVAGVALAFFALAIPVAIAAGLVAFGSLWWRARRSGGLRGFATMTRR
;
A
#
# COMPACT_ATOMS: atom_id res chain seq x y z
N MET A 1 3.49 -47.93 44.34
CA MET A 1 4.15 -46.63 44.58
C MET A 1 4.63 -46.11 43.24
N ASP A 2 3.87 -45.20 42.62
CA ASP A 2 4.16 -44.69 41.27
C ASP A 2 5.11 -43.48 41.38
N PRO A 3 6.36 -43.55 40.88
CA PRO A 3 7.40 -42.53 41.09
C PRO A 3 7.15 -41.19 40.37
N ARG A 4 6.01 -41.04 39.69
CA ARG A 4 5.66 -39.83 38.91
C ARG A 4 5.03 -38.69 39.71
N HIS A 5 4.75 -38.88 41.00
CA HIS A 5 4.10 -37.85 41.84
C HIS A 5 5.00 -36.66 42.22
N SER A 6 6.33 -36.78 42.09
CA SER A 6 7.30 -35.76 42.51
C SER A 6 7.53 -34.63 41.49
N ASN A 7 6.98 -34.74 40.27
CA ASN A 7 7.08 -33.72 39.23
C ASN A 7 5.73 -33.05 38.96
N ARG A 8 4.94 -32.81 40.01
CA ARG A 8 3.74 -31.98 39.90
C ARG A 8 4.17 -30.53 40.14
N PRO A 9 3.96 -29.61 39.19
CA PRO A 9 4.31 -28.21 39.40
C PRO A 9 3.59 -27.69 40.65
N VAL A 10 4.36 -27.30 41.65
CA VAL A 10 3.84 -26.66 42.87
C VAL A 10 3.33 -25.29 42.46
N LEU A 11 2.03 -25.10 42.63
CA LEU A 11 1.34 -23.88 42.30
C LEU A 11 1.72 -22.82 43.34
N ASP A 12 2.65 -21.93 43.00
CA ASP A 12 3.12 -20.88 43.91
C ASP A 12 2.08 -19.77 43.98
N MET A 13 1.16 -19.93 44.94
CA MET A 13 0.10 -18.98 45.27
C MET A 13 0.47 -18.17 46.52
N THR A 14 -0.01 -16.94 46.62
CA THR A 14 -0.07 -16.20 47.88
C THR A 14 -1.02 -16.91 48.86
N PRO A 15 -0.89 -16.70 50.18
CA PRO A 15 -1.84 -17.23 51.17
C PRO A 15 -3.31 -16.89 50.89
N GLU A 16 -3.55 -15.83 50.10
CA GLU A 16 -4.83 -15.27 49.68
C GLU A 16 -5.36 -15.90 48.38
N GLY A 17 -4.62 -16.87 47.81
CA GLY A 17 -5.01 -17.62 46.62
C GLY A 17 -4.69 -16.94 45.29
N GLU A 18 -3.90 -15.86 45.30
CA GLU A 18 -3.45 -15.20 44.08
C GLU A 18 -2.19 -15.88 43.52
N PHE A 19 -2.13 -16.11 42.21
CA PHE A 19 -0.92 -16.63 41.58
C PHE A 19 0.17 -15.57 41.66
N ARG A 20 1.40 -15.95 42.04
CA ARG A 20 2.52 -15.03 41.88
C ARG A 20 2.75 -14.79 40.40
N ASP A 21 2.58 -13.54 39.97
CA ASP A 21 2.96 -13.13 38.62
C ASP A 21 4.45 -13.46 38.40
N PRO A 22 4.81 -14.00 37.22
CA PRO A 22 6.20 -14.22 36.90
C PRO A 22 6.94 -12.89 36.98
N ALA A 23 8.00 -12.83 37.80
CA ALA A 23 8.82 -11.64 37.92
C ALA A 23 9.20 -11.12 36.53
N PRO A 24 9.15 -9.79 36.28
CA PRO A 24 9.41 -9.24 34.96
C PRO A 24 10.76 -9.75 34.46
N ARG A 25 10.75 -10.51 33.35
CA ARG A 25 11.98 -11.04 32.74
C ARG A 25 12.91 -9.85 32.51
N ARG A 26 14.09 -9.87 33.13
CA ARG A 26 15.13 -8.85 32.91
C ARG A 26 15.45 -8.86 31.42
N GLY A 27 14.96 -7.86 30.69
CA GLY A 27 15.10 -7.77 29.25
C GLY A 27 16.57 -7.93 28.85
N THR A 28 16.82 -8.96 28.05
CA THR A 28 18.17 -9.34 27.63
C THR A 28 18.72 -8.29 26.67
N TRP A 29 20.05 -8.16 26.57
CA TRP A 29 20.67 -7.27 25.58
C TRP A 29 20.27 -7.63 24.13
N LEU A 30 20.01 -8.91 23.89
CA LEU A 30 19.49 -9.44 22.64
C LEU A 30 18.11 -8.87 22.28
N ASP A 31 17.22 -8.72 23.26
CA ASP A 31 15.86 -8.19 23.03
C ASP A 31 15.92 -6.74 22.54
N ARG A 32 16.84 -5.93 23.09
CA ARG A 32 17.05 -4.56 22.60
C ARG A 32 17.60 -4.52 21.18
N LEU A 33 18.48 -5.46 20.85
CA LEU A 33 19.05 -5.56 19.51
C LEU A 33 17.96 -5.97 18.50
N LEU A 34 17.13 -6.95 18.84
CA LEU A 34 16.00 -7.41 18.03
C LEU A 34 14.95 -6.30 17.83
N VAL A 35 14.62 -5.52 18.86
CA VAL A 35 13.70 -4.38 18.73
C VAL A 35 14.26 -3.32 17.78
N ARG A 36 15.56 -2.99 17.88
CA ARG A 36 16.20 -2.03 16.99
C ARG A 36 16.28 -2.52 15.54
N LEU A 37 16.66 -3.78 15.34
CA LEU A 37 16.70 -4.41 14.02
C LEU A 37 15.31 -4.52 13.41
N GLY A 38 14.31 -4.92 14.19
CA GLY A 38 12.92 -4.97 13.76
C GLY A 38 12.40 -3.61 13.34
N GLY A 39 12.70 -2.57 14.12
CA GLY A 39 12.34 -1.18 13.76
C GLY A 39 13.02 -0.70 12.49
N ALA A 40 14.33 -0.95 12.33
CA ALA A 40 15.06 -0.58 11.12
C ALA A 40 14.57 -1.36 9.89
N ALA A 41 14.33 -2.66 10.03
CA ALA A 41 13.81 -3.52 8.96
C ALA A 41 12.41 -3.06 8.53
N ALA A 42 11.54 -2.69 9.48
CA ALA A 42 10.22 -2.15 9.18
C ALA A 42 10.31 -0.85 8.38
N LEU A 43 11.19 0.07 8.78
CA LEU A 43 11.40 1.32 8.04
C LEU A 43 11.88 1.06 6.61
N VAL A 44 12.87 0.18 6.44
CA VAL A 44 13.37 -0.21 5.12
C VAL A 44 12.27 -0.84 4.28
N ALA A 45 11.44 -1.70 4.87
CA ALA A 45 10.33 -2.33 4.16
C ALA A 45 9.30 -1.30 3.68
N ILE A 46 8.97 -0.30 4.50
CA ILE A 46 8.07 0.79 4.14
C ILE A 46 8.66 1.61 2.99
N CYS A 47 9.94 1.97 3.07
CA CYS A 47 10.63 2.70 2.01
C CYS A 47 10.65 1.89 0.70
N ALA A 48 10.99 0.60 0.76
CA ALA A 48 11.02 -0.28 -0.40
C ALA A 48 9.63 -0.39 -1.04
N ALA A 49 8.58 -0.59 -0.24
CA ALA A 49 7.21 -0.62 -0.73
C ALA A 49 6.82 0.69 -1.43
N GLY A 50 7.18 1.84 -0.85
CA GLY A 50 6.94 3.15 -1.45
C GLY A 50 7.64 3.32 -2.80
N ILE A 51 8.90 2.89 -2.91
CA ILE A 51 9.66 2.92 -4.16
C ILE A 51 9.00 2.05 -5.23
N VAL A 52 8.55 0.85 -4.87
CA VAL A 52 7.84 -0.04 -5.80
C VAL A 52 6.55 0.62 -6.31
N VAL A 53 5.74 1.20 -5.42
CA VAL A 53 4.50 1.90 -5.80
C VAL A 53 4.80 3.09 -6.72
N ALA A 54 5.83 3.88 -6.41
CA ALA A 54 6.25 5.00 -7.24
C ALA A 54 6.72 4.53 -8.63
N GLY A 55 7.49 3.45 -8.69
CA GLY A 55 7.92 2.84 -9.95
C GLY A 55 6.76 2.37 -10.82
N VAL A 56 5.76 1.72 -10.21
CA VAL A 56 4.54 1.29 -10.91
C VAL A 56 3.75 2.49 -11.44
N ALA A 57 3.60 3.55 -10.63
CA ALA A 57 2.93 4.77 -11.07
C ALA A 57 3.67 5.41 -12.27
N LEU A 58 4.99 5.52 -12.20
CA LEU A 58 5.80 6.05 -13.30
C LEU A 58 5.68 5.20 -14.56
N ALA A 59 5.69 3.87 -14.44
CA ALA A 59 5.48 2.98 -15.57
C ALA A 59 4.11 3.18 -16.21
N PHE A 60 3.07 3.35 -15.39
CA PHE A 60 1.72 3.66 -15.87
C PHE A 60 1.68 4.99 -16.63
N PHE A 61 2.26 6.06 -16.08
CA PHE A 61 2.32 7.35 -16.76
C PHE A 61 3.13 7.29 -18.06
N ALA A 62 4.28 6.60 -18.05
CA ALA A 62 5.12 6.42 -19.23
C ALA A 62 4.37 5.75 -20.38
N LEU A 63 3.40 4.88 -20.08
CA LEU A 63 2.56 4.22 -21.07
C LEU A 63 1.28 5.02 -21.39
N ALA A 64 0.64 5.62 -20.40
CA ALA A 64 -0.60 6.36 -20.56
C ALA A 64 -0.43 7.67 -21.34
N ILE A 65 0.66 8.40 -21.11
CA ILE A 65 0.95 9.68 -21.78
C ILE A 65 1.01 9.52 -23.31
N PRO A 66 1.82 8.64 -23.91
CA PRO A 66 1.88 8.51 -25.37
C PRO A 66 0.55 8.05 -25.96
N VAL A 67 -0.18 7.17 -25.27
CA VAL A 67 -1.52 6.74 -25.68
C VAL A 67 -2.50 7.91 -25.66
N ALA A 68 -2.50 8.72 -24.61
CA ALA A 68 -3.35 9.90 -24.50
C ALA A 68 -3.02 10.93 -25.58
N ILE A 69 -1.74 11.13 -25.90
CA ILE A 69 -1.31 12.01 -27.01
C ILE A 69 -1.84 11.48 -28.33
N ALA A 70 -1.67 10.18 -28.62
CA ALA A 70 -2.14 9.58 -29.85
C ALA A 70 -3.67 9.69 -29.98
N ALA A 71 -4.40 9.37 -28.91
CA ALA A 71 -5.85 9.50 -28.86
C ALA A 71 -6.30 10.96 -29.08
N GLY A 72 -5.62 11.92 -28.45
CA GLY A 72 -5.87 13.35 -28.63
C GLY A 72 -5.65 13.81 -30.06
N LEU A 73 -4.55 13.37 -30.70
CA LEU A 73 -4.26 13.68 -32.09
C LEU A 73 -5.30 13.07 -33.04
N VAL A 74 -5.72 11.83 -32.81
CA VAL A 74 -6.77 11.17 -33.60
C VAL A 74 -8.09 11.92 -33.45
N ALA A 75 -8.50 12.22 -32.22
CA ALA A 75 -9.74 12.96 -31.95
C ALA A 75 -9.72 14.35 -32.62
N PHE A 76 -8.60 15.08 -32.48
CA PHE A 76 -8.40 16.36 -33.12
C PHE A 76 -8.45 16.25 -34.66
N GLY A 77 -7.73 15.29 -35.24
CA GLY A 77 -7.70 15.04 -36.68
C GLY A 77 -9.07 14.68 -37.24
N SER A 78 -9.82 13.82 -36.54
CA SER A 78 -11.19 13.47 -36.89
C SER A 78 -12.13 14.67 -36.86
N LEU A 79 -12.06 15.49 -35.81
CA LEU A 79 -12.88 16.69 -35.70
C LEU A 79 -12.52 17.72 -36.77
N TRP A 80 -11.22 17.93 -37.02
CA TRP A 80 -10.71 18.83 -38.03
C TRP A 80 -11.15 18.45 -39.45
N TRP A 81 -11.04 17.16 -39.77
CA TRP A 81 -11.48 16.63 -41.06
C TRP A 81 -12.98 16.79 -41.26
N ARG A 82 -13.77 16.50 -40.21
CA ARG A 82 -15.21 16.72 -40.22
C ARG A 82 -15.54 18.20 -40.39
N ALA A 83 -14.89 19.09 -39.66
CA ALA A 83 -15.09 20.54 -39.74
C ALA A 83 -14.79 21.09 -41.15
N ARG A 84 -13.73 20.59 -41.80
CA ARG A 84 -13.41 20.91 -43.19
C ARG A 84 -14.46 20.41 -44.17
N ARG A 85 -14.98 19.20 -43.98
CA ARG A 85 -16.07 18.66 -44.83
C ARG A 85 -17.41 19.34 -44.62
N SER A 86 -17.70 19.80 -43.39
CA SER A 86 -18.89 20.59 -43.09
C SER A 86 -18.74 22.08 -43.43
N GLY A 87 -17.62 22.48 -44.04
CA GLY A 87 -17.46 23.78 -44.69
C GLY A 87 -17.52 25.01 -43.78
N GLY A 88 -17.15 24.91 -42.50
CA GLY A 88 -17.00 26.04 -41.57
C GLY A 88 -18.29 26.84 -41.31
N LEU A 89 -18.81 26.85 -40.07
CA LEU A 89 -19.94 27.69 -39.62
C LEU A 89 -21.29 27.60 -40.39
N ARG A 90 -21.39 26.99 -41.58
CA ARG A 90 -22.62 27.00 -42.40
C ARG A 90 -23.69 26.03 -41.91
N GLY A 91 -23.31 24.98 -41.19
CA GLY A 91 -24.26 24.03 -40.58
C GLY A 91 -24.95 24.56 -39.31
N PHE A 92 -24.37 25.57 -38.64
CA PHE A 92 -24.97 26.16 -37.44
C PHE A 92 -25.96 27.29 -37.79
N ALA A 93 -25.74 27.98 -38.91
CA ALA A 93 -26.62 29.05 -39.40
C ALA A 93 -27.97 28.53 -39.96
N THR A 94 -28.09 27.23 -40.25
CA THR A 94 -29.34 26.64 -40.75
C THR A 94 -30.30 26.21 -39.64
N MET A 95 -29.86 26.19 -38.37
CA MET A 95 -30.68 25.73 -37.24
C MET A 95 -31.36 26.87 -36.46
N THR A 96 -30.91 28.12 -36.63
CA THR A 96 -31.49 29.31 -35.97
C THR A 96 -32.54 30.05 -36.80
N ARG A 97 -32.95 29.50 -37.96
CA ARG A 97 -33.95 30.11 -38.85
C ARG A 97 -35.16 29.19 -39.06
N ARG A 98 -35.84 28.82 -37.97
CA ARG A 98 -37.23 28.34 -38.00
C ARG A 98 -37.96 28.82 -36.76
#